data_AF-T0IEH8-F1
#
_entry.id   AF-T0IEH8-F1
#
_cell.length_a   1.000
_cell.length_b   1.000
_cell.length_c   1.000
_cell.angle_alpha   90.00
_cell.angle_beta   90.00
_cell.angle_gamma   90.00
#
_symmetry.space_group_name_H-M   'P 1'
#
loop_
_entity.id
_entity.type
_entity.pdbx_description
1 polymer ?
#
loop_
_entity_poly.entity_id
_entity_poly.type
_entity_poly.pdbx_seq_one_letter_code
_entity_poly.pdbx_strand_id
1 'polypeptide(L)' 'MPRDDLTFRRRSEISDLAFTLLGGRVAARDFLLGPVPDHACTVLEIATGSSIGQAQITSMLWKIAARRVRRYQ' A
#
# COMPACT_ATOMS: atom_id res chain seq x y z
N MET A 1 -11.10 -2.60 -22.78
CA MET A 1 -10.03 -2.04 -21.93
C MET A 1 -10.34 -2.30 -20.44
N PRO A 2 -10.34 -3.55 -19.93
CA PRO A 2 -10.72 -3.82 -18.52
C PRO A 2 -9.53 -3.83 -17.54
N ARG A 3 -8.31 -4.01 -18.06
CA ARG A 3 -7.09 -4.18 -17.25
C ARG A 3 -6.60 -2.86 -16.65
N ASP A 4 -6.80 -1.77 -17.39
CA ASP A 4 -6.43 -0.43 -16.94
C ASP A 4 -7.39 0.06 -15.85
N ASP A 5 -8.70 -0.23 -15.98
CA ASP A 5 -9.71 0.08 -14.97
C ASP A 5 -9.42 -0.63 -13.63
N LEU A 6 -9.05 -1.92 -13.68
CA LEU A 6 -8.70 -2.67 -12.48
C LEU A 6 -7.41 -2.14 -11.84
N THR A 7 -6.39 -1.86 -12.63
CA THR A 7 -5.11 -1.33 -12.13
C THR A 7 -5.31 0.05 -11.48
N PHE A 8 -6.10 0.91 -12.12
CA PHE A 8 -6.47 2.22 -11.61
C PHE A 8 -7.25 2.12 -10.29
N ARG A 9 -8.25 1.23 -10.24
CA ARG A 9 -9.04 0.98 -9.04
C ARG A 9 -8.17 0.52 -7.86
N ARG A 10 -7.32 -0.50 -8.08
CA ARG A 10 -6.40 -0.99 -7.05
C ARG A 10 -5.45 0.08 -6.56
N ARG A 11 -4.95 0.92 -7.48
CA ARG A 11 -4.07 2.04 -7.16
C ARG A 11 -4.77 3.06 -6.28
N SER A 12 -6.02 3.41 -6.57
CA SER A 12 -6.81 4.31 -5.72
C SER A 12 -7.02 3.71 -4.35
N GLU A 13 -7.54 2.48 -4.27
CA GLU A 13 -7.85 1.78 -3.02
C GLU A 13 -6.62 1.71 -2.10
N ILE A 14 -5.44 1.34 -2.64
CA ILE A 14 -4.23 1.22 -1.82
C ILE A 14 -3.66 2.59 -1.41
N SER A 15 -3.83 3.61 -2.25
CA SER A 15 -3.40 4.98 -1.95
C SER A 15 -4.23 5.59 -0.83
N ASP A 16 -5.55 5.41 -0.88
CA ASP A 16 -6.48 5.91 0.13
C ASP A 16 -6.28 5.19 1.47
N LEU A 17 -6.05 3.87 1.43
CA LEU A 17 -5.75 3.10 2.62
C LEU A 17 -4.42 3.52 3.26
N ALA A 18 -3.36 3.68 2.46
CA ALA A 18 -2.07 4.14 2.96
C ALA A 18 -2.15 5.55 3.55
N PHE A 19 -2.88 6.46 2.90
CA PHE A 19 -3.14 7.81 3.43
C PHE A 19 -3.78 7.75 4.81
N THR A 20 -4.86 6.98 4.94
CA THR A 20 -5.62 6.84 6.18
C THR A 20 -4.78 6.22 7.30
N LEU A 21 -4.10 5.11 7.02
CA LEU A 21 -3.40 4.33 8.03
C LEU A 21 -2.01 4.87 8.41
N LEU A 22 -1.35 5.59 7.49
CA LEU A 22 0.00 6.11 7.73
C LEU A 22 0.00 7.58 8.16
N GLY A 23 -1.16 8.22 8.26
CA GLY A 23 -1.29 9.56 8.84
C GLY A 23 -0.98 10.69 7.85
N GLY A 24 -1.29 10.49 6.56
CA GLY A 24 -1.24 11.56 5.56
C GLY A 24 -0.41 11.27 4.31
N ARG A 25 -0.38 12.25 3.43
CA ARG A 25 0.11 12.12 2.03
C ARG A 25 1.60 11.82 1.94
N VAL A 26 2.44 12.44 2.77
CA VAL A 26 3.90 12.24 2.73
C VAL A 26 4.25 10.81 3.13
N ALA A 27 3.77 10.35 4.28
CA ALA A 27 4.02 9.00 4.77
C ALA A 27 3.46 7.93 3.83
N ALA A 28 2.28 8.16 3.23
CA ALA A 28 1.71 7.27 2.23
C ALA A 28 2.57 7.19 0.96
N ARG A 29 3.03 8.34 0.45
CA ARG A 29 3.89 8.40 -0.74
C ARG A 29 5.21 7.66 -0.51
N ASP A 30 5.87 7.95 0.60
CA ASP A 30 7.17 7.37 0.90
C ASP A 30 7.09 5.85 1.10
N PHE A 31 5.99 5.35 1.67
CA PHE A 31 5.72 3.92 1.75
C PHE A 31 5.44 3.30 0.38
N LEU A 32 4.54 3.87 -0.42
CA LEU A 32 4.08 3.28 -1.68
C LEU A 32 5.15 3.29 -2.77
N LEU A 33 5.99 4.34 -2.81
CA LEU A 33 7.12 4.44 -3.72
C LEU A 33 8.40 3.81 -3.16
N GLY A 34 8.35 3.34 -1.91
CA GLY A 34 9.46 2.65 -1.28
C GLY A 34 9.80 1.35 -2.02
N PRO A 35 11.10 1.01 -2.14
CA PRO A 35 11.51 -0.26 -2.70
C PRO A 35 11.10 -1.41 -1.77
N VAL A 36 10.70 -2.53 -2.35
CA VAL A 36 10.49 -3.76 -1.59
C VAL A 36 11.81 -4.53 -1.51
N PRO A 37 12.24 -4.99 -0.32
CA PRO A 37 13.41 -5.84 -0.20
C PRO A 37 13.31 -7.02 -1.16
N ASP A 38 14.44 -7.37 -1.80
CA ASP A 38 14.57 -8.51 -2.71
C ASP A 38 13.83 -8.38 -4.05
N HIS A 39 13.15 -7.25 -4.30
CA HIS A 39 12.37 -7.03 -5.52
C HIS A 39 12.72 -5.68 -6.16
N ALA A 40 12.96 -5.68 -7.48
CA ALA A 40 13.17 -4.45 -8.26
C ALA A 40 11.86 -3.69 -8.55
N CYS A 41 10.90 -3.72 -7.62
CA CYS A 41 9.62 -3.05 -7.73
C CYS A 41 9.24 -2.34 -6.44
N THR A 42 8.42 -1.33 -6.59
CA THR A 42 7.82 -0.54 -5.52
C THR A 42 6.65 -1.29 -4.88
N VAL A 43 6.32 -0.90 -3.65
CA VAL A 43 5.13 -1.40 -2.95
C VAL A 43 3.86 -1.21 -3.79
N LEU A 44 3.74 -0.08 -4.49
CA LEU A 44 2.60 0.21 -5.35
C LEU A 44 2.49 -0.73 -6.55
N GLU A 45 3.60 -1.06 -7.18
CA GLU A 45 3.64 -1.99 -8.32
C GLU A 45 3.21 -3.40 -7.89
N ILE A 46 3.66 -3.86 -6.71
CA ILE A 46 3.20 -5.14 -6.15
C ILE A 46 1.69 -5.11 -5.88
N ALA A 47 1.20 -4.04 -5.24
CA ALA A 47 -0.22 -3.92 -4.90
C ALA A 47 -1.15 -3.91 -6.12
N THR A 48 -0.70 -3.34 -7.23
CA THR A 48 -1.52 -3.16 -8.44
C THR A 48 -1.38 -4.33 -9.41
N GLY A 49 -0.21 -4.98 -9.45
CA GLY A 49 0.12 -6.06 -10.38
C GLY A 49 -0.72 -7.34 -10.21
N SER A 50 -1.21 -7.64 -9.00
CA SER A 50 -2.04 -8.83 -8.75
C SER A 50 -2.95 -8.69 -7.54
N SER A 51 -4.01 -9.51 -7.47
CA SER A 51 -4.88 -9.56 -6.28
C SER A 51 -4.12 -10.02 -5.02
N ILE A 52 -3.15 -10.93 -5.18
CA ILE A 52 -2.30 -11.42 -4.07
C ILE A 52 -1.42 -10.29 -3.55
N GLY A 53 -0.76 -9.56 -4.45
CA GLY A 53 0.04 -8.40 -4.09
C GLY A 53 -0.79 -7.33 -3.38
N GLN A 54 -2.00 -7.04 -3.88
CA GLN A 54 -2.93 -6.13 -3.20
C GLN A 54 -3.24 -6.56 -1.76
N ALA A 55 -3.56 -7.84 -1.55
CA ALA A 55 -3.85 -8.39 -0.22
C ALA A 55 -2.63 -8.35 0.71
N GLN A 56 -1.44 -8.64 0.20
CA GLN A 56 -0.18 -8.58 0.95
C GLN A 56 0.11 -7.15 1.45
N ILE A 57 0.05 -6.15 0.56
CA ILE A 57 0.30 -4.76 0.93
C ILE A 57 -0.78 -4.23 1.88
N THR A 58 -2.05 -4.59 1.65
CA THR A 58 -3.15 -4.28 2.57
C THR A 58 -2.89 -4.83 3.97
N SER A 59 -2.49 -6.11 4.08
CA SER A 59 -2.15 -6.73 5.37
C SER A 59 -0.95 -6.03 6.04
N MET A 60 0.06 -5.65 5.27
CA MET A 60 1.24 -4.94 5.76
C MET A 60 0.87 -3.57 6.35
N LEU A 61 0.02 -2.79 5.67
CA LEU A 61 -0.47 -1.50 6.15
C LEU A 61 -1.19 -1.62 7.49
N TRP A 62 -2.10 -2.60 7.62
CA TRP A 62 -2.80 -2.86 8.88
C TRP A 62 -1.86 -3.25 10.01
N LYS A 63 -0.85 -4.09 9.74
CA LYS A 63 0.17 -4.45 10.72
C LYS A 63 0.97 -3.24 11.19
N ILE A 64 1.33 -2.33 10.29
CA ILE A 64 2.04 -1.09 10.63
C ILE A 64 1.16 -0.19 11.50
N ALA A 65 -0.10 0.02 11.10
CA ALA A 65 -1.06 0.82 11.86
C ALA A 65 -1.29 0.27 13.27
N ALA A 66 -1.49 -1.06 13.40
CA ALA A 66 -1.67 -1.70 14.70
C ALA A 66 -0.46 -1.54 15.62
N ARG A 67 0.77 -1.60 15.07
CA ARG A 67 1.99 -1.34 15.86
C ARG A 67 2.10 0.12 16.30
N ARG A 68 1.64 1.07 15.48
CA ARG A 68 1.60 2.49 15.86
C ARG A 68 0.65 2.72 17.02
N VAL A 69 -0.57 2.19 16.97
CA VAL A 69 -1.56 2.35 18.05
C VAL A 69 -0.99 1.86 19.39
N ARG A 70 -0.29 0.71 19.40
CA ARG A 70 0.34 0.17 20.62
C ARG A 70 1.51 0.99 21.16
N ARG A 71 2.11 1.89 20.38
CA ARG A 71 3.22 2.77 20.85
C ARG A 71 2.72 4.06 21.50
N TYR A 72 1.45 4.40 21.32
CA TYR A 72 0.82 5.59 21.92
C TYR A 72 -0.09 5.25 23.10
N GLN A 73 -0.12 3.98 23.51
CA GLN A 73 -0.73 3.48 24.76
C GLN A 73 0.39 3.24 25.77
#